data_AF-A0A0C2MTA9-F1
#
_entry.id   AF-A0A0C2MTA9-F1
#
_cell.length_a   1.000
_cell.length_b   1.000
_cell.length_c   1.000
_cell.angle_alpha   90.00
_cell.angle_beta   90.00
_cell.angle_gamma   90.00
#
_symmetry.space_group_name_H-M   'P 1'
#
loop_
_entity.id
_entity.type
_entity.pdbx_description
1 polymer ?
#
loop_
_entity_poly.entity_id
_entity_poly.type
_entity_poly.pdbx_seq_one_letter_code
_entity_poly.pdbx_strand_id
1 'polypeptide(L)'
;MDDGLVVIHKDLGLFLKPLSKIMITIVLPEKKIVGKMISNWEVMETIKKKIQPDSFLALKVCNSSLIKVLLEAEVMSLEQRAMIIKKLDKNHIKLSGFQDKFIMSAEPAKIKTVKRLDWETFFKGSDFIDSDPGERPDTIHIEDLPVAWFKVPGKRIDEYIRDIFSKFGKITNLVVPLLDPYNDRVNAVIENGYEPESDGFRKTSFLARGLMFDAYVQFESYQSFCDCIETFNGMKMVKVSDEDQHFCNFKFDFDRTKRLSEKVIEEREKIKMNLIENDKIKQAELEAKKTDEQKALEEEKIAQLKQIEEEEAEKLREEQERLKQERLEVEEKLKKDEERYNLLVKDYTSLKKRLESVKKCRQQCAESVLKKSLSKIERELTKPKSRKRKGSHRSSSLKKVPRHY
;
A
#
# COMPACT_ATOMS: atom_id res chain seq x y z
N MET A 1 29.26 -37.15 -29.59
CA MET A 1 28.81 -36.05 -28.73
C MET A 1 28.90 -36.52 -27.29
N ASP A 2 30.12 -36.76 -26.80
CA ASP A 2 30.36 -37.37 -25.48
C ASP A 2 31.18 -36.38 -24.64
N ASP A 3 30.57 -35.20 -24.43
CA ASP A 3 31.27 -33.91 -24.37
C ASP A 3 31.79 -33.55 -22.97
N GLY A 4 32.16 -34.57 -22.19
CA GLY A 4 32.53 -34.45 -20.77
C GLY A 4 31.37 -33.99 -19.87
N LEU A 5 30.13 -34.32 -20.25
CA LEU A 5 28.90 -33.92 -19.55
C LEU A 5 28.51 -34.92 -18.46
N VAL A 6 28.65 -34.54 -17.19
CA VAL A 6 28.21 -35.35 -16.04
C VAL A 6 26.74 -35.07 -15.74
N VAL A 7 25.90 -36.11 -15.69
CA VAL A 7 24.43 -35.96 -15.64
C VAL A 7 23.92 -35.67 -14.22
N ILE A 8 23.46 -34.43 -13.98
CA ILE A 8 22.98 -34.00 -12.65
C ILE A 8 21.47 -34.20 -12.48
N HIS A 9 20.63 -33.77 -13.42
CA HIS A 9 19.20 -34.03 -13.38
C HIS A 9 18.63 -34.10 -14.79
N LYS A 10 18.28 -35.31 -15.26
CA LYS A 10 17.83 -35.55 -16.65
C LYS A 10 16.59 -34.71 -16.99
N ASP A 11 15.58 -34.75 -16.12
CA ASP A 11 14.27 -34.13 -16.38
C ASP A 11 14.27 -32.60 -16.28
N LEU A 12 15.37 -32.00 -15.80
CA LEU A 12 15.61 -30.55 -15.81
C LEU A 12 16.61 -30.12 -16.91
N GLY A 13 17.16 -31.07 -17.67
CA GLY A 13 18.24 -30.84 -18.62
C GLY A 13 19.56 -30.40 -17.96
N LEU A 14 19.80 -30.75 -16.69
CA LEU A 14 20.95 -30.26 -15.93
C LEU A 14 22.15 -31.23 -15.94
N PHE A 15 23.31 -30.69 -16.27
CA PHE A 15 24.59 -31.39 -16.35
C PHE A 15 25.70 -30.54 -15.72
N LEU A 16 26.83 -31.15 -15.36
CA LEU A 16 28.10 -30.43 -15.14
C LEU A 16 29.03 -30.61 -16.34
N LYS A 17 29.86 -29.59 -16.58
CA LYS A 17 30.96 -29.62 -17.54
C LYS A 17 32.20 -29.00 -16.89
N PRO A 18 33.44 -29.46 -17.18
CA PRO A 18 34.64 -28.84 -16.64
C PRO A 18 34.72 -27.34 -16.93
N LEU A 19 34.95 -26.53 -15.89
CA LEU A 19 35.06 -25.08 -16.02
C LEU A 19 36.34 -24.76 -16.79
N SER A 20 36.21 -24.00 -17.88
CA SER A 20 37.26 -23.87 -18.88
C SER A 20 37.63 -22.41 -19.11
N LYS A 21 38.71 -21.98 -18.44
CA LYS A 21 39.21 -20.60 -18.45
C LYS A 21 40.67 -20.48 -18.90
N ILE A 22 40.99 -19.33 -19.50
CA ILE A 22 42.32 -18.93 -20.01
C ILE A 22 42.70 -17.61 -19.36
N MET A 23 43.92 -17.48 -18.85
CA MET A 23 44.52 -16.17 -18.57
C MET A 23 45.28 -15.70 -19.81
N ILE A 24 44.96 -14.51 -20.29
CA ILE A 24 45.63 -13.86 -21.43
C ILE A 24 46.39 -12.66 -20.87
N THR A 25 47.72 -12.69 -20.97
CA THR A 25 48.58 -11.57 -20.59
C THR A 25 49.13 -10.90 -21.84
N ILE A 26 48.91 -9.59 -21.95
CA ILE A 26 49.51 -8.76 -22.99
C ILE A 26 50.52 -7.83 -22.33
N VAL A 27 51.78 -7.93 -22.75
CA VAL A 27 52.87 -7.08 -22.27
C VAL A 27 52.97 -5.82 -23.12
N LEU A 28 53.06 -4.67 -22.47
CA LEU A 28 53.16 -3.35 -23.08
C LEU A 28 54.63 -2.92 -23.17
N PRO A 29 55.09 -2.31 -24.28
CA PRO A 29 56.45 -1.85 -24.40
C PRO A 29 56.71 -0.65 -23.49
N GLU A 30 57.90 -0.62 -22.87
CA GLU A 30 58.30 0.42 -21.90
C GLU A 30 58.36 1.84 -22.49
N LYS A 31 58.46 1.95 -23.82
CA LYS A 31 58.47 3.21 -24.57
C LYS A 31 57.09 3.87 -24.59
N LYS A 32 56.76 4.53 -23.48
CA LYS A 32 55.56 5.36 -23.31
C LYS A 32 55.41 6.39 -24.44
N ILE A 33 54.44 6.20 -25.34
CA ILE A 33 53.99 7.27 -26.21
C ILE A 33 53.14 8.22 -25.36
N VAL A 34 53.72 9.37 -24.99
CA VAL A 34 53.05 10.38 -24.16
C VAL A 34 51.72 10.79 -24.79
N GLY A 35 50.64 10.76 -24.00
CA GLY A 35 49.29 11.10 -24.45
C GLY A 35 48.49 9.97 -25.11
N LYS A 36 49.03 8.76 -25.28
CA LYS A 36 48.26 7.60 -25.78
C LYS A 36 48.01 6.55 -24.70
N MET A 37 46.74 6.23 -24.47
CA MET A 37 46.29 5.13 -23.63
C MET A 37 45.78 3.98 -24.50
N ILE A 38 45.89 2.74 -24.02
CA ILE A 38 45.37 1.56 -24.71
C ILE A 38 43.92 1.32 -24.31
N SER A 39 43.05 1.14 -25.30
CA SER A 39 41.66 0.76 -25.05
C SER A 39 41.56 -0.72 -24.70
N ASN A 40 41.13 -1.01 -23.47
CA ASN A 40 40.81 -2.38 -23.03
C ASN A 40 39.79 -3.06 -23.97
N TRP A 41 38.84 -2.31 -24.54
CA TRP A 41 37.86 -2.83 -25.49
C TRP A 41 38.49 -3.19 -26.85
N GLU A 42 39.40 -2.36 -27.36
CA GLU A 42 40.13 -2.65 -28.60
C GLU A 42 41.00 -3.90 -28.47
N VAL A 43 41.65 -4.07 -27.31
CA VAL A 43 42.37 -5.30 -26.95
C VAL A 43 41.44 -6.50 -27.01
N MET A 44 40.26 -6.43 -26.36
CA MET A 44 39.28 -7.52 -26.38
C MET A 44 38.81 -7.87 -27.80
N GLU A 45 38.48 -6.88 -28.63
CA GLU A 45 38.05 -7.10 -30.02
C GLU A 45 39.16 -7.66 -30.91
N THR A 46 40.41 -7.22 -30.71
CA THR A 46 41.57 -7.76 -31.44
C THR A 46 41.83 -9.23 -31.10
N ILE A 47 41.61 -9.64 -29.83
CA ILE A 47 41.69 -11.05 -29.43
C ILE A 47 40.53 -11.85 -30.02
N LYS A 48 39.28 -11.37 -29.93
CA LYS A 48 38.10 -12.04 -30.51
C LYS A 48 38.29 -12.33 -32.01
N LYS A 49 38.77 -11.34 -32.77
CA LYS A 49 39.05 -11.50 -34.21
C LYS A 49 40.16 -12.51 -34.51
N LYS A 50 41.12 -12.70 -33.59
CA LYS A 50 42.21 -13.68 -33.71
C LYS A 50 41.81 -15.13 -33.41
N ILE A 51 40.73 -15.37 -32.64
CA ILE A 51 40.32 -16.74 -32.30
C ILE A 51 39.37 -17.38 -33.32
N GLN A 52 38.72 -16.59 -34.19
CA GLN A 52 37.72 -17.08 -35.16
C GLN A 52 38.18 -18.34 -35.93
N PRO A 53 37.27 -19.30 -36.21
CA PRO A 53 35.83 -19.27 -35.95
C PRO A 53 35.43 -19.51 -34.47
N ASP A 54 36.38 -19.74 -33.56
CA ASP A 54 36.07 -19.89 -32.13
C ASP A 54 35.52 -18.61 -31.50
N SER A 55 34.83 -18.77 -30.37
CA SER A 55 34.27 -17.71 -29.54
C SER A 55 34.61 -17.91 -28.05
N PHE A 56 34.45 -16.84 -27.27
CA PHE A 56 34.47 -16.90 -25.80
C PHE A 56 33.04 -16.85 -25.28
N LEU A 57 32.73 -17.62 -24.23
CA LEU A 57 31.49 -17.46 -23.46
C LEU A 57 31.52 -16.16 -22.63
N ALA A 58 32.69 -15.82 -22.10
CA ALA A 58 32.94 -14.55 -21.41
C ALA A 58 34.38 -14.10 -21.64
N LEU A 59 34.60 -12.80 -21.74
CA LEU A 59 35.94 -12.19 -21.77
C LEU A 59 35.92 -10.97 -20.84
N LYS A 60 36.76 -10.98 -19.81
CA LYS A 60 36.79 -9.98 -18.74
C LYS A 60 38.21 -9.45 -18.56
N VAL A 61 38.37 -8.17 -18.28
CA VAL A 61 39.66 -7.58 -17.89
C VAL A 61 39.80 -7.69 -16.38
N CYS A 62 40.81 -8.43 -15.92
CA CYS A 62 41.09 -8.63 -14.49
C CYS A 62 42.02 -7.57 -13.93
N ASN A 63 42.98 -7.11 -14.74
CA ASN A 63 43.87 -6.01 -14.39
C ASN A 63 44.32 -5.29 -15.65
N SER A 64 44.38 -3.95 -15.61
CA SER A 64 44.94 -3.14 -16.69
C SER A 64 45.90 -2.13 -16.06
N SER A 65 47.11 -2.06 -16.59
CA SER A 65 48.23 -1.29 -16.03
C SER A 65 49.10 -0.74 -17.15
N LEU A 66 50.01 0.18 -16.82
CA LEU A 66 50.95 0.76 -17.80
C LEU A 66 51.97 -0.25 -18.37
N ILE A 67 52.07 -1.45 -17.81
CA ILE A 67 53.07 -2.47 -18.18
C ILE A 67 52.40 -3.73 -18.78
N LYS A 68 51.18 -4.07 -18.36
CA LYS A 68 50.43 -5.22 -18.86
C LYS A 68 48.92 -5.06 -18.77
N VAL A 69 48.22 -5.72 -19.68
CA VAL A 69 46.77 -6.00 -19.58
C VAL A 69 46.59 -7.50 -19.34
N LEU A 70 45.80 -7.86 -18.33
CA LEU A 70 45.49 -9.23 -17.95
C LEU A 70 43.99 -9.46 -18.11
N LEU A 71 43.62 -10.43 -18.94
CA LEU A 71 42.24 -10.83 -19.20
C LEU A 71 42.00 -12.28 -18.74
N GLU A 72 40.83 -12.54 -18.19
CA GLU A 72 40.28 -13.89 -18.02
C GLU A 72 39.26 -14.13 -19.15
N ALA A 73 39.42 -15.23 -19.87
CA ALA A 73 38.52 -15.65 -20.93
C ALA A 73 37.95 -17.03 -20.61
N GLU A 74 36.64 -17.21 -20.72
CA GLU A 74 35.95 -18.49 -20.55
C GLU A 74 35.50 -19.05 -21.90
N VAL A 75 35.61 -20.37 -22.06
CA VAL A 75 35.33 -21.11 -23.30
C VAL A 75 34.42 -22.32 -23.04
N MET A 76 33.93 -22.96 -24.10
CA MET A 76 32.90 -23.99 -24.00
C MET A 76 33.43 -25.34 -23.48
N SER A 77 34.65 -25.74 -23.85
CA SER A 77 35.25 -27.04 -23.50
C SER A 77 36.75 -26.92 -23.18
N LEU A 78 37.34 -28.00 -22.65
CA LEU A 78 38.79 -28.08 -22.41
C LEU A 78 39.58 -28.19 -23.72
N GLU A 79 38.98 -28.75 -24.76
CA GLU A 79 39.56 -28.86 -26.11
C GLU A 79 39.65 -27.49 -26.78
N GLN A 80 38.56 -26.73 -26.78
CA GLN A 80 38.52 -25.37 -27.31
C GLN A 80 39.52 -24.47 -26.57
N ARG A 81 39.71 -24.68 -25.26
CA ARG A 81 40.75 -24.02 -24.46
C ARG A 81 42.15 -24.29 -25.00
N ALA A 82 42.47 -25.55 -25.29
CA ALA A 82 43.77 -25.93 -25.85
C ALA A 82 43.98 -25.35 -27.26
N MET A 83 42.95 -25.36 -28.10
CA MET A 83 43.00 -24.75 -29.44
C MET A 83 43.22 -23.24 -29.39
N ILE A 84 42.48 -22.52 -28.53
CA ILE A 84 42.62 -21.07 -28.38
C ILE A 84 43.96 -20.69 -27.76
N ILE A 85 44.44 -21.41 -26.74
CA ILE A 85 45.79 -21.21 -26.18
C ILE A 85 46.85 -21.37 -27.29
N LYS A 86 46.75 -22.41 -28.12
CA LYS A 86 47.67 -22.64 -29.25
C LYS A 86 47.57 -21.55 -30.34
N LYS A 87 46.42 -20.87 -30.49
CA LYS A 87 46.27 -19.70 -31.37
C LYS A 87 46.86 -18.41 -30.78
N LEU A 88 46.83 -18.24 -29.46
CA LEU A 88 47.12 -16.97 -28.78
C LEU A 88 48.49 -16.88 -28.10
N ASP A 89 49.04 -17.98 -27.57
CA ASP A 89 50.33 -17.95 -26.85
C ASP A 89 51.49 -17.61 -27.79
N LYS A 90 52.43 -16.78 -27.31
CA LYS A 90 53.59 -16.23 -28.04
C LYS A 90 53.24 -15.54 -29.36
N ASN A 91 51.96 -15.21 -29.56
CA ASN A 91 51.47 -14.46 -30.71
C ASN A 91 51.60 -12.95 -30.42
N HIS A 92 51.39 -12.13 -31.44
CA HIS A 92 51.41 -10.68 -31.30
C HIS A 92 50.10 -10.04 -31.74
N ILE A 93 49.68 -8.98 -31.04
CA ILE A 93 48.59 -8.10 -31.46
C ILE A 93 49.15 -6.75 -31.93
N LYS A 94 48.42 -6.08 -32.84
CA LYS A 94 48.67 -4.69 -33.22
C LYS A 94 47.45 -3.87 -32.83
N LEU A 95 47.67 -2.75 -32.14
CA LEU A 95 46.63 -1.83 -31.69
C LEU A 95 46.73 -0.52 -32.50
N SER A 96 45.61 0.19 -32.66
CA SER A 96 45.57 1.45 -33.37
C SER A 96 46.38 2.53 -32.66
N GLY A 97 46.96 3.47 -33.42
CA GLY A 97 47.82 4.51 -32.88
C GLY A 97 49.22 4.06 -32.43
N PHE A 98 49.52 2.76 -32.38
CA PHE A 98 50.85 2.20 -32.07
C PHE A 98 51.53 1.62 -33.32
N GLN A 99 52.86 1.78 -33.39
CA GLN A 99 53.68 1.18 -34.45
C GLN A 99 54.12 -0.24 -34.09
N ASP A 100 54.54 -0.42 -32.84
CA ASP A 100 55.00 -1.71 -32.29
C ASP A 100 53.87 -2.75 -32.20
N LYS A 101 54.28 -4.02 -32.19
CA LYS A 101 53.39 -5.16 -31.91
C LYS A 101 53.55 -5.58 -30.45
N PHE A 102 52.43 -5.79 -29.77
CA PHE A 102 52.40 -6.19 -28.36
C PHE A 102 52.53 -7.71 -28.25
N ILE A 103 53.32 -8.19 -27.28
CA ILE A 103 53.49 -9.63 -27.03
C ILE A 103 52.29 -10.13 -26.21
N MET A 104 51.68 -11.21 -26.68
CA MET A 104 50.57 -11.89 -26.01
C MET A 104 51.02 -13.30 -25.59
N SER A 105 50.71 -13.67 -24.35
CA SER A 105 50.81 -15.05 -23.86
C SER A 105 49.45 -15.49 -23.33
N ALA A 106 49.15 -16.78 -23.47
CA ALA A 106 47.89 -17.37 -23.06
C ALA A 106 48.14 -18.71 -22.34
N GLU A 107 47.63 -18.85 -21.12
CA GLU A 107 47.83 -20.03 -20.28
C GLU A 107 46.49 -20.51 -19.68
N PRO A 108 46.36 -21.79 -19.28
CA PRO A 108 45.17 -22.26 -18.57
C PRO A 108 45.02 -21.52 -17.25
N ALA A 109 43.83 -20.96 -16.98
CA ALA A 109 43.63 -20.20 -15.75
C ALA A 109 43.63 -21.10 -14.51
N LYS A 110 44.17 -20.59 -13.40
CA LYS A 110 44.11 -21.24 -12.09
C LYS A 110 42.69 -21.08 -11.53
N ILE A 111 41.89 -22.13 -11.67
CA ILE A 111 40.54 -22.22 -11.11
C ILE A 111 40.67 -22.44 -9.60
N LYS A 112 39.91 -21.70 -8.78
CA LYS A 112 39.81 -22.00 -7.35
C LYS A 112 39.11 -23.34 -7.20
N THR A 113 39.80 -24.31 -6.60
CA THR A 113 39.25 -25.62 -6.26
C THR A 113 39.30 -25.82 -4.75
N VAL A 114 38.28 -26.49 -4.20
CA VAL A 114 38.25 -26.92 -2.79
C VAL A 114 39.24 -28.06 -2.63
N LYS A 115 40.08 -28.05 -1.59
CA LYS A 115 41.03 -29.13 -1.32
C LYS A 115 40.75 -29.77 0.02
N ARG A 116 41.06 -31.07 0.11
CA ARG A 116 40.91 -31.86 1.34
C ARG A 116 41.60 -31.22 2.55
N LEU A 117 42.82 -30.71 2.35
CA LEU A 117 43.59 -29.97 3.35
C LEU A 117 42.89 -28.70 3.87
N ASP A 118 42.00 -28.07 3.08
CA ASP A 118 41.30 -26.85 3.47
C ASP A 118 40.24 -27.16 4.55
N TRP A 119 39.42 -28.20 4.36
CA TRP A 119 38.42 -28.60 5.35
C TRP A 119 39.05 -29.35 6.53
N GLU A 120 40.03 -30.23 6.29
CA GLU A 120 40.83 -30.87 7.36
C GLU A 120 41.65 -29.86 8.18
N THR A 121 41.83 -28.62 7.69
CA THR A 121 42.43 -27.52 8.47
C THR A 121 41.40 -26.65 9.18
N PHE A 122 40.20 -26.50 8.62
CA PHE A 122 39.12 -25.74 9.24
C PHE A 122 38.48 -26.49 10.42
N PHE A 123 38.15 -27.77 10.24
CA PHE A 123 37.49 -28.61 11.25
C PHE A 123 38.50 -29.29 12.21
N LYS A 124 39.56 -28.59 12.62
CA LYS A 124 40.63 -29.17 13.45
C LYS A 124 40.19 -29.39 14.91
N GLY A 125 39.95 -30.66 15.24
CA GLY A 125 39.74 -31.20 16.58
C GLY A 125 40.07 -32.70 16.61
N SER A 126 40.05 -33.32 17.80
CA SER A 126 40.08 -34.78 17.92
C SER A 126 38.80 -35.37 17.34
N ASP A 127 38.92 -36.40 16.49
CA ASP A 127 37.83 -37.19 15.93
C ASP A 127 36.70 -36.35 15.29
N PHE A 128 37.09 -35.52 14.31
CA PHE A 128 36.19 -34.70 13.49
C PHE A 128 35.11 -35.52 12.73
N ILE A 129 35.19 -36.85 12.71
CA ILE A 129 34.15 -37.72 12.15
C ILE A 129 32.99 -37.87 13.15
N ASP A 130 33.31 -38.00 14.44
CA ASP A 130 32.36 -38.24 15.54
C ASP A 130 31.89 -36.93 16.22
N SER A 131 32.35 -35.78 15.72
CA SER A 131 31.83 -34.46 16.09
C SER A 131 30.39 -34.25 15.62
N ASP A 132 29.68 -33.30 16.25
CA ASP A 132 28.27 -33.00 15.98
C ASP A 132 28.02 -32.63 14.50
N PRO A 133 26.82 -32.92 13.93
CA PRO A 133 26.47 -32.53 12.57
C PRO A 133 26.67 -31.02 12.32
N GLY A 134 27.30 -30.66 11.20
CA GLY A 134 27.64 -29.27 10.86
C GLY A 134 28.83 -28.68 11.62
N GLU A 135 29.29 -29.30 12.72
CA GLU A 135 30.58 -28.98 13.36
C GLU A 135 31.75 -29.73 12.68
N ARG A 136 31.46 -30.56 11.67
CA ARG A 136 32.38 -31.44 10.92
C ARG A 136 32.28 -31.23 9.39
N PRO A 137 33.17 -31.84 8.57
CA PRO A 137 33.07 -31.79 7.11
C PRO A 137 31.95 -32.71 6.59
N ASP A 138 30.69 -32.30 6.79
CA ASP A 138 29.49 -32.96 6.25
C ASP A 138 28.62 -32.03 5.39
N THR A 139 28.85 -30.71 5.45
CA THR A 139 28.00 -29.69 4.86
C THR A 139 28.70 -28.94 3.72
N ILE A 140 28.12 -28.99 2.52
CA ILE A 140 28.54 -28.18 1.37
C ILE A 140 27.77 -26.85 1.29
N HIS A 141 28.39 -25.85 0.66
CA HIS A 141 27.74 -24.60 0.27
C HIS A 141 27.90 -24.38 -1.25
N ILE A 142 26.78 -24.16 -1.94
CA ILE A 142 26.75 -23.84 -3.38
C ILE A 142 26.01 -22.51 -3.60
N GLU A 143 26.63 -21.60 -4.35
CA GLU A 143 26.18 -20.21 -4.54
C GLU A 143 25.94 -19.87 -6.00
N ASP A 144 25.18 -18.80 -6.27
CA ASP A 144 24.91 -18.27 -7.62
C ASP A 144 24.17 -19.26 -8.57
N LEU A 145 23.27 -20.12 -8.05
CA LEU A 145 22.44 -21.00 -8.88
C LEU A 145 21.26 -20.24 -9.52
N PRO A 146 20.92 -20.43 -10.81
CA PRO A 146 19.87 -19.63 -11.45
C PRO A 146 18.48 -20.10 -11.07
N VAL A 147 17.68 -19.25 -10.43
CA VAL A 147 16.31 -19.58 -9.97
C VAL A 147 15.42 -20.05 -11.12
N ALA A 148 15.59 -19.48 -12.31
CA ALA A 148 14.85 -19.85 -13.51
C ALA A 148 15.13 -21.29 -14.01
N TRP A 149 16.21 -21.93 -13.58
CA TRP A 149 16.52 -23.31 -13.98
C TRP A 149 15.73 -24.36 -13.19
N PHE A 150 15.30 -24.00 -11.98
CA PHE A 150 14.62 -24.86 -10.99
C PHE A 150 13.13 -24.51 -10.79
N LYS A 151 12.64 -23.42 -11.41
CA LYS A 151 11.22 -23.07 -11.47
C LYS A 151 10.49 -23.93 -12.51
N VAL A 152 10.30 -25.21 -12.21
CA VAL A 152 9.51 -26.16 -13.01
C VAL A 152 8.25 -26.57 -12.22
N PRO A 153 7.06 -26.64 -12.85
CA PRO A 153 5.82 -26.98 -12.13
C PRO A 153 5.86 -28.35 -11.45
N GLY A 154 5.27 -28.45 -10.26
CA GLY A 154 5.06 -29.71 -9.53
C GLY A 154 6.05 -30.01 -8.40
N LYS A 155 7.17 -29.28 -8.30
CA LYS A 155 8.12 -29.35 -7.17
C LYS A 155 8.66 -27.96 -6.80
N ARG A 156 9.10 -27.82 -5.55
CA ARG A 156 9.85 -26.66 -5.04
C ARG A 156 11.34 -26.76 -5.39
N ILE A 157 12.05 -25.63 -5.27
CA ILE A 157 13.50 -25.55 -5.55
C ILE A 157 14.30 -26.46 -4.60
N ASP A 158 13.95 -26.52 -3.32
CA ASP A 158 14.60 -27.37 -2.33
C ASP A 158 14.36 -28.87 -2.58
N GLU A 159 13.23 -29.26 -3.18
CA GLU A 159 13.01 -30.66 -3.60
C GLU A 159 13.98 -31.05 -4.73
N TYR A 160 14.14 -30.20 -5.75
CA TYR A 160 15.10 -30.45 -6.83
C TYR A 160 16.57 -30.46 -6.35
N ILE A 161 16.93 -29.59 -5.40
CA ILE A 161 18.26 -29.62 -4.78
C ILE A 161 18.45 -30.93 -3.98
N ARG A 162 17.43 -31.39 -3.26
CA ARG A 162 17.44 -32.70 -2.58
C ARG A 162 17.60 -33.84 -3.58
N ASP A 163 16.86 -33.87 -4.69
CA ASP A 163 16.97 -34.89 -5.74
C ASP A 163 18.37 -34.93 -6.39
N ILE A 164 19.00 -33.77 -6.57
CA ILE A 164 20.35 -33.65 -7.14
C ILE A 164 21.41 -34.24 -6.21
N PHE A 165 21.44 -33.79 -4.96
CA PHE A 165 22.51 -34.15 -4.04
C PHE A 165 22.29 -35.52 -3.36
N SER A 166 21.06 -36.04 -3.32
CA SER A 166 20.78 -37.39 -2.77
C SER A 166 21.49 -38.51 -3.55
N LYS A 167 22.07 -38.21 -4.72
CA LYS A 167 22.88 -39.12 -5.53
C LYS A 167 24.25 -39.45 -4.93
N PHE A 168 24.78 -38.57 -4.07
CA PHE A 168 26.04 -38.80 -3.35
C PHE A 168 25.79 -39.48 -1.99
N GLY A 169 24.59 -39.34 -1.44
CA GLY A 169 24.13 -40.04 -0.25
C GLY A 169 22.97 -39.33 0.44
N LYS A 170 22.55 -39.87 1.58
CA LYS A 170 21.43 -39.33 2.36
C LYS A 170 21.72 -37.92 2.86
N ILE A 171 20.79 -37.00 2.60
CA ILE A 171 20.84 -35.61 3.06
C ILE A 171 20.06 -35.51 4.38
N THR A 172 20.77 -35.16 5.45
CA THR A 172 20.21 -34.88 6.77
C THR A 172 19.44 -33.56 6.72
N ASN A 173 20.16 -32.44 6.56
CA ASN A 173 19.59 -31.10 6.52
C ASN A 173 19.83 -30.42 5.17
N LEU A 174 18.88 -29.58 4.78
CA LEU A 174 18.92 -28.80 3.54
C LEU A 174 18.28 -27.44 3.80
N VAL A 175 19.03 -26.35 3.55
CA VAL A 175 18.52 -24.98 3.64
C VAL A 175 18.81 -24.24 2.34
N VAL A 176 17.75 -23.72 1.72
CA VAL A 176 17.81 -22.80 0.57
C VAL A 176 17.37 -21.42 1.08
N PRO A 177 18.30 -20.47 1.33
CA PRO A 177 17.98 -19.18 1.97
C PRO A 177 16.88 -18.37 1.27
N LEU A 178 16.78 -18.47 -0.06
CA LEU A 178 15.74 -17.80 -0.86
C LEU A 178 14.30 -18.19 -0.47
N LEU A 179 14.09 -19.36 0.14
CA LEU A 179 12.76 -19.86 0.52
C LEU A 179 12.29 -19.35 1.90
N ASP A 180 13.12 -18.58 2.61
CA ASP A 180 12.79 -18.00 3.91
C ASP A 180 12.71 -16.46 3.81
N PRO A 181 11.50 -15.86 3.84
CA PRO A 181 11.33 -14.41 3.77
C PRO A 181 12.07 -13.62 4.86
N TYR A 182 12.42 -14.27 5.98
CA TYR A 182 13.14 -13.65 7.09
C TYR A 182 14.66 -13.79 6.98
N ASN A 183 15.19 -14.57 6.03
CA ASN A 183 16.64 -14.87 5.95
C ASN A 183 17.52 -13.62 5.98
N ASP A 184 17.21 -12.61 5.18
CA ASP A 184 18.04 -11.41 5.06
C ASP A 184 17.97 -10.52 6.30
N ARG A 185 16.84 -10.51 7.02
CA ARG A 185 16.70 -9.83 8.31
C ARG A 185 17.42 -10.60 9.43
N VAL A 186 17.33 -11.93 9.45
CA VAL A 186 18.11 -12.79 10.37
C VAL A 186 19.61 -12.62 10.14
N ASN A 187 20.07 -12.62 8.89
CA ASN A 187 21.47 -12.34 8.55
C ASN A 187 21.86 -10.92 9.00
N ALA A 188 21.04 -9.90 8.73
CA ALA A 188 21.35 -8.53 9.14
C ALA A 188 21.48 -8.39 10.67
N VAL A 189 20.63 -9.06 11.46
CA VAL A 189 20.73 -9.08 12.93
C VAL A 189 22.02 -9.77 13.39
N ILE A 190 22.42 -10.90 12.77
CA ILE A 190 23.66 -11.61 13.12
C ILE A 190 24.92 -10.80 12.72
N GLU A 191 24.89 -10.17 11.55
CA GLU A 191 26.04 -9.41 11.02
C GLU A 191 26.23 -8.04 11.68
N ASN A 192 25.14 -7.37 12.10
CA ASN A 192 25.15 -5.97 12.55
C ASN A 192 24.68 -5.78 14.01
N GLY A 193 24.06 -6.79 14.62
CA GLY A 193 23.54 -6.76 16.00
C GLY A 193 22.14 -6.15 16.16
N TYR A 194 21.49 -5.67 15.08
CA TYR A 194 20.17 -5.05 15.11
C TYR A 194 19.36 -5.29 13.83
N GLU A 195 18.03 -5.13 13.91
CA GLU A 195 17.15 -5.15 12.74
C GLU A 195 17.30 -3.84 11.95
N PRO A 196 17.55 -3.88 10.63
CA PRO A 196 17.57 -2.65 9.82
C PRO A 196 16.17 -2.03 9.73
N GLU A 197 16.06 -0.74 10.10
CA GLU A 197 14.78 0.00 10.22
C GLU A 197 14.01 0.19 8.90
N SER A 198 14.57 -0.24 7.76
CA SER A 198 13.94 -0.13 6.44
C SER A 198 14.29 -1.29 5.53
N ASP A 199 13.41 -1.56 4.55
CA ASP A 199 13.69 -2.41 3.39
C ASP A 199 14.74 -1.70 2.50
N GLY A 200 16.00 -1.86 2.89
CA GLY A 200 17.11 -1.00 2.47
C GLY A 200 17.38 -1.00 0.97
N PHE A 201 17.98 0.11 0.51
CA PHE A 201 18.27 0.43 -0.91
C PHE A 201 18.50 -0.82 -1.78
N ARG A 202 17.48 -1.19 -2.57
CA ARG A 202 17.35 -2.50 -3.25
C ARG A 202 18.68 -2.97 -3.84
N LYS A 203 19.33 -3.90 -3.12
CA LYS A 203 20.68 -4.41 -3.43
C LYS A 203 20.73 -4.83 -4.91
N THR A 204 21.73 -4.35 -5.65
CA THR A 204 21.74 -4.47 -7.12
C THR A 204 22.14 -5.85 -7.66
N SER A 205 22.56 -6.77 -6.80
CA SER A 205 22.98 -8.12 -7.14
C SER A 205 21.84 -9.03 -7.60
N PHE A 206 22.15 -10.06 -8.39
CA PHE A 206 21.14 -11.01 -8.88
C PHE A 206 20.52 -11.87 -7.77
N LEU A 207 21.29 -12.19 -6.73
CA LEU A 207 20.81 -12.90 -5.52
C LEU A 207 19.70 -12.09 -4.82
N ALA A 208 19.95 -10.82 -4.52
CA ALA A 208 18.96 -9.94 -3.86
C ALA A 208 17.78 -9.52 -4.77
N ARG A 209 17.83 -9.86 -6.05
CA ARG A 209 16.69 -9.75 -6.99
C ARG A 209 15.89 -11.06 -7.11
N GLY A 210 16.24 -12.11 -6.36
CA GLY A 210 15.60 -13.43 -6.46
C GLY A 210 15.80 -14.10 -7.82
N LEU A 211 16.88 -13.76 -8.53
CA LEU A 211 17.25 -14.33 -9.84
C LEU A 211 18.28 -15.45 -9.70
N MET A 212 19.14 -15.36 -8.68
CA MET A 212 20.03 -16.43 -8.24
C MET A 212 19.65 -16.88 -6.82
N PHE A 213 20.10 -18.07 -6.41
CA PHE A 213 19.96 -18.58 -5.05
C PHE A 213 21.19 -19.40 -4.66
N ASP A 214 21.34 -19.59 -3.35
CA ASP A 214 22.38 -20.41 -2.74
C ASP A 214 21.73 -21.59 -2.00
N ALA A 215 22.49 -22.63 -1.67
CA ALA A 215 22.00 -23.78 -0.91
C ALA A 215 23.10 -24.37 -0.01
N TYR A 216 22.67 -24.79 1.19
CA TYR A 216 23.47 -25.51 2.17
C TYR A 216 22.94 -26.94 2.27
N VAL A 217 23.80 -27.93 2.05
CA VAL A 217 23.39 -29.35 1.99
C VAL A 217 24.29 -30.17 2.93
N GLN A 218 23.69 -30.76 3.96
CA GLN A 218 24.37 -31.58 4.95
C GLN A 218 24.11 -33.07 4.69
N PHE A 219 25.19 -33.84 4.52
CA PHE A 219 25.14 -35.29 4.35
C PHE A 219 25.17 -36.03 5.69
N GLU A 220 24.65 -37.26 5.71
CA GLU A 220 24.83 -38.16 6.87
C GLU A 220 26.25 -38.74 6.96
N SER A 221 26.97 -38.82 5.82
CA SER A 221 28.28 -39.47 5.70
C SER A 221 29.35 -38.54 5.13
N TYR A 222 30.55 -38.59 5.74
CA TYR A 222 31.75 -37.93 5.23
C TYR A 222 32.12 -38.37 3.80
N GLN A 223 31.86 -39.63 3.43
CA GLN A 223 32.15 -40.11 2.07
C GLN A 223 31.26 -39.39 1.04
N SER A 224 29.96 -39.23 1.32
CA SER A 224 29.03 -38.51 0.45
C SER A 224 29.40 -37.03 0.28
N PHE A 225 29.93 -36.40 1.33
CA PHE A 225 30.51 -35.07 1.26
C PHE A 225 31.76 -35.04 0.35
N CYS A 226 32.68 -35.99 0.48
CA CYS A 226 33.85 -36.11 -0.40
C CYS A 226 33.48 -36.36 -1.87
N ASP A 227 32.60 -37.33 -2.15
CA ASP A 227 32.16 -37.69 -3.50
C ASP A 227 31.45 -36.52 -4.21
N CYS A 228 30.61 -35.81 -3.45
CA CYS A 228 29.97 -34.59 -3.92
C CYS A 228 30.98 -33.48 -4.23
N ILE A 229 32.00 -33.30 -3.37
CA ILE A 229 33.06 -32.32 -3.64
C ILE A 229 33.83 -32.71 -4.89
N GLU A 230 34.35 -33.95 -4.99
CA GLU A 230 35.12 -34.40 -6.16
C GLU A 230 34.34 -34.21 -7.48
N THR A 231 33.02 -34.43 -7.45
CA THR A 231 32.15 -34.28 -8.64
C THR A 231 31.89 -32.82 -9.05
N PHE A 232 31.78 -31.88 -8.10
CA PHE A 232 31.45 -30.46 -8.39
C PHE A 232 32.68 -29.55 -8.52
N ASN A 233 33.83 -29.97 -7.99
CA ASN A 233 35.02 -29.13 -7.84
C ASN A 233 35.64 -28.73 -9.20
N GLY A 234 35.66 -27.44 -9.50
CA GLY A 234 36.16 -26.93 -10.79
C GLY A 234 35.23 -27.19 -11.98
N MET A 235 33.96 -27.50 -11.74
CA MET A 235 32.93 -27.63 -12.76
C MET A 235 32.11 -26.34 -12.93
N LYS A 236 31.32 -26.28 -14.01
CA LYS A 236 30.22 -25.33 -14.23
C LYS A 236 28.96 -26.09 -14.61
N MET A 237 27.80 -25.53 -14.31
CA MET A 237 26.51 -26.17 -14.63
C MET A 237 26.07 -25.79 -16.04
N VAL A 238 25.48 -26.74 -16.75
CA VAL A 238 24.92 -26.57 -18.09
C VAL A 238 23.46 -26.98 -18.03
N LYS A 239 22.56 -26.10 -18.49
CA LYS A 239 21.19 -26.45 -18.82
C LYS A 239 21.08 -26.63 -20.32
N VAL A 240 20.73 -27.84 -20.75
CA VAL A 240 20.48 -28.20 -22.15
C VAL A 240 18.97 -28.15 -22.39
N SER A 241 18.55 -27.42 -23.41
CA SER A 241 17.21 -27.48 -23.99
C SER A 241 17.27 -28.18 -25.35
N ASP A 242 16.13 -28.36 -26.02
CA ASP A 242 16.07 -29.00 -27.34
C ASP A 242 16.82 -28.21 -28.44
N GLU A 243 17.02 -26.90 -28.24
CA GLU A 243 17.64 -26.00 -29.22
C GLU A 243 19.00 -25.43 -28.75
N ASP A 244 19.27 -25.36 -27.43
CA ASP A 244 20.28 -24.46 -26.88
C ASP A 244 21.05 -25.03 -25.67
N GLN A 245 22.23 -24.46 -25.38
CA GLN A 245 23.01 -24.76 -24.17
C GLN A 245 23.30 -23.50 -23.36
N HIS A 246 22.71 -23.41 -22.17
CA HIS A 246 22.94 -22.30 -21.24
C HIS A 246 23.96 -22.68 -20.17
N PHE A 247 24.95 -21.83 -19.92
CA PHE A 247 26.04 -22.07 -18.97
C PHE A 247 25.89 -21.20 -17.71
N CYS A 248 26.13 -21.80 -16.54
CA CYS A 248 26.17 -21.12 -15.26
C CYS A 248 27.44 -21.50 -14.48
N ASN A 249 28.23 -20.50 -14.11
CA ASN A 249 29.25 -20.66 -13.08
C ASN A 249 28.62 -20.40 -11.72
N PHE A 250 28.57 -21.43 -10.88
CA PHE A 250 28.26 -21.34 -9.45
C PHE A 250 29.56 -21.14 -8.64
N LYS A 251 29.46 -20.74 -7.38
CA LYS A 251 30.56 -20.97 -6.41
C LYS A 251 30.26 -22.25 -5.63
N PHE A 252 31.31 -22.96 -5.23
CA PHE A 252 31.20 -24.20 -4.49
C PHE A 252 32.36 -24.31 -3.50
N ASP A 253 32.04 -24.54 -2.23
CA ASP A 253 32.96 -24.68 -1.10
C ASP A 253 32.32 -25.59 -0.04
N PHE A 254 33.04 -25.92 1.02
CA PHE A 254 32.39 -26.46 2.23
C PHE A 254 31.81 -25.32 3.07
N ASP A 255 30.84 -25.62 3.93
CA ASP A 255 30.26 -24.60 4.80
C ASP A 255 31.23 -24.15 5.89
N ARG A 256 31.77 -22.93 5.71
CA ARG A 256 32.66 -22.24 6.65
C ARG A 256 31.92 -21.41 7.69
N THR A 257 30.60 -21.27 7.59
CA THR A 257 29.77 -20.57 8.57
C THR A 257 29.09 -21.53 9.56
N LYS A 258 29.20 -22.85 9.34
CA LYS A 258 28.57 -23.90 10.15
C LYS A 258 27.06 -23.68 10.33
N ARG A 259 26.40 -23.17 9.29
CA ARG A 259 24.99 -22.77 9.29
C ARG A 259 24.02 -23.89 9.66
N LEU A 260 24.44 -25.14 9.44
CA LEU A 260 23.67 -26.35 9.75
C LEU A 260 24.19 -27.10 10.99
N SER A 261 24.96 -26.46 11.87
CA SER A 261 25.15 -26.97 13.24
C SER A 261 24.04 -26.49 14.18
N GLU A 262 23.71 -27.30 15.17
CA GLU A 262 22.58 -27.13 16.09
C GLU A 262 22.52 -25.72 16.69
N LYS A 263 23.64 -25.22 17.21
CA LYS A 263 23.78 -23.90 17.84
C LYS A 263 23.42 -22.74 16.89
N VAL A 264 23.82 -22.84 15.62
CA VAL A 264 23.56 -21.81 14.61
C VAL A 264 22.12 -21.92 14.09
N ILE A 265 21.54 -23.12 14.08
CA ILE A 265 20.11 -23.32 13.79
C ILE A 265 19.28 -22.66 14.91
N GLU A 266 19.51 -23.02 16.19
CA GLU A 266 18.80 -22.47 17.34
C GLU A 266 18.87 -20.94 17.41
N GLU A 267 20.05 -20.34 17.22
CA GLU A 267 20.23 -18.89 17.22
C GLU A 267 19.41 -18.22 16.10
N ARG A 268 19.46 -18.78 14.89
CA ARG A 268 18.72 -18.25 13.72
C ARG A 268 17.22 -18.40 13.88
N GLU A 269 16.74 -19.52 14.42
CA GLU A 269 15.32 -19.73 14.69
C GLU A 269 14.81 -18.79 15.78
N LYS A 270 15.58 -18.59 16.86
CA LYS A 270 15.27 -17.61 17.92
C LYS A 270 15.17 -16.18 17.38
N ILE A 271 16.14 -15.74 16.58
CA ILE A 271 16.11 -14.42 15.93
C ILE A 271 14.90 -14.30 14.99
N LYS A 272 14.62 -15.34 14.20
CA LYS A 272 13.46 -15.39 13.29
C LYS A 272 12.12 -15.30 14.03
N MET A 273 11.97 -16.00 15.15
CA MET A 273 10.75 -15.95 15.97
C MET A 273 10.53 -14.55 16.55
N ASN A 274 11.58 -13.90 17.06
CA ASN A 274 11.51 -12.51 17.53
C ASN A 274 11.09 -11.54 16.40
N LEU A 275 11.61 -11.72 15.17
CA LEU A 275 11.21 -10.88 14.02
C LEU A 275 9.73 -11.11 13.62
N ILE A 276 9.26 -12.36 13.64
CA ILE A 276 7.86 -12.72 13.37
C ILE A 276 6.92 -12.15 14.46
N GLU A 277 7.35 -12.13 15.71
CA GLU A 277 6.58 -11.54 16.81
C GLU A 277 6.52 -10.00 16.71
N ASN A 278 7.67 -9.35 16.46
CA ASN A 278 7.74 -7.92 16.22
C ASN A 278 6.85 -7.47 15.04
N ASP A 279 6.80 -8.24 13.96
CA ASP A 279 5.93 -7.93 12.81
C ASP A 279 4.44 -8.08 13.13
N LYS A 280 4.06 -9.09 13.92
CA LYS A 280 2.68 -9.23 14.42
C LYS A 280 2.27 -8.07 15.31
N ILE A 281 3.16 -7.60 16.18
CA ILE A 281 2.91 -6.42 17.04
C ILE A 281 2.73 -5.17 16.17
N LYS A 282 3.69 -4.87 15.28
CA LYS A 282 3.62 -3.75 14.32
C LYS A 282 2.33 -3.79 13.47
N GLN A 283 1.89 -4.98 13.04
CA GLN A 283 0.64 -5.15 12.29
C GLN A 283 -0.60 -4.93 13.17
N ALA A 284 -0.64 -5.48 14.39
CA ALA A 284 -1.77 -5.31 15.31
C ALA A 284 -1.94 -3.85 15.76
N GLU A 285 -0.84 -3.12 16.00
CA GLU A 285 -0.86 -1.67 16.26
C GLU A 285 -1.44 -0.89 15.07
N LEU A 286 -1.02 -1.22 13.85
CA LEU A 286 -1.51 -0.60 12.62
C LEU A 286 -3.00 -0.91 12.36
N GLU A 287 -3.47 -2.11 12.70
CA GLU A 287 -4.88 -2.49 12.60
C GLU A 287 -5.73 -1.81 13.67
N ALA A 288 -5.30 -1.82 14.93
CA ALA A 288 -5.98 -1.10 16.02
C ALA A 288 -6.15 0.38 15.68
N LYS A 289 -5.07 1.04 15.25
CA LYS A 289 -5.07 2.46 14.87
C LYS A 289 -6.06 2.76 13.74
N LYS A 290 -6.14 1.90 12.72
CA LYS A 290 -7.16 2.01 11.65
C LYS A 290 -8.58 1.85 12.20
N THR A 291 -8.82 0.96 13.17
CA THR A 291 -10.17 0.82 13.77
C THR A 291 -10.55 2.03 14.60
N ASP A 292 -9.60 2.68 15.29
CA ASP A 292 -9.88 3.88 16.07
C ASP A 292 -10.07 5.11 15.18
N GLU A 293 -9.31 5.24 14.09
CA GLU A 293 -9.54 6.22 13.02
C GLU A 293 -10.94 6.03 12.36
N GLN A 294 -11.39 4.78 12.18
CA GLN A 294 -12.73 4.47 11.67
C GLN A 294 -13.85 4.81 12.67
N LYS A 295 -13.69 4.47 13.95
CA LYS A 295 -14.65 4.84 15.02
C LYS A 295 -14.80 6.35 15.12
N ALA A 296 -13.69 7.09 15.16
CA ALA A 296 -13.71 8.55 15.22
C ALA A 296 -14.49 9.17 14.05
N LEU A 297 -14.29 8.64 12.83
CA LEU A 297 -15.03 9.07 11.63
C LEU A 297 -16.52 8.67 11.64
N GLU A 298 -16.90 7.62 12.36
CA GLU A 298 -18.30 7.23 12.56
C GLU A 298 -18.98 8.06 13.66
N GLU A 299 -18.30 8.31 14.77
CA GLU A 299 -18.74 9.22 15.84
C GLU A 299 -18.91 10.66 15.31
N GLU A 300 -17.99 11.14 14.46
CA GLU A 300 -18.12 12.45 13.81
C GLU A 300 -19.38 12.53 12.92
N LYS A 301 -19.68 11.49 12.13
CA LYS A 301 -20.90 11.43 11.31
C LYS A 301 -22.16 11.39 12.18
N ILE A 302 -22.15 10.65 13.28
CA ILE A 302 -23.28 10.59 14.22
C ILE A 302 -23.49 11.96 14.90
N ALA A 303 -22.41 12.69 15.22
CA ALA A 303 -22.50 14.05 15.74
C ALA A 303 -23.06 15.04 14.69
N GLN A 304 -22.59 14.97 13.44
CA GLN A 304 -23.10 15.80 12.33
C GLN A 304 -24.59 15.52 12.06
N LEU A 305 -25.02 14.25 12.05
CA LEU A 305 -26.43 13.89 11.88
C LEU A 305 -27.31 14.44 13.01
N LYS A 306 -26.86 14.34 14.27
CA LYS A 306 -27.60 14.92 15.41
C LYS A 306 -27.71 16.44 15.34
N GLN A 307 -26.67 17.14 14.88
CA GLN A 307 -26.74 18.59 14.68
C GLN A 307 -27.79 18.96 13.61
N ILE A 308 -27.88 18.18 12.53
CA ILE A 308 -28.92 18.36 11.50
C ILE A 308 -30.32 18.08 12.07
N GLU A 309 -30.50 17.00 12.83
CA GLU A 309 -31.77 16.68 13.49
C GLU A 309 -32.20 17.75 14.51
N GLU A 310 -31.26 18.29 15.30
CA GLU A 310 -31.52 19.37 16.26
C GLU A 310 -31.89 20.69 15.56
N GLU A 311 -31.19 21.04 14.48
CA GLU A 311 -31.51 22.20 13.63
C GLU A 311 -32.88 22.08 12.95
N GLU A 312 -33.24 20.90 12.40
CA GLU A 312 -34.55 20.67 11.80
C GLU A 312 -35.67 20.70 12.84
N ALA A 313 -35.44 20.11 14.01
CA ALA A 313 -36.37 20.18 15.13
C ALA A 313 -36.53 21.62 15.66
N GLU A 314 -35.50 22.46 15.60
CA GLU A 314 -35.57 23.89 15.94
C GLU A 314 -36.44 24.67 14.96
N LYS A 315 -36.16 24.56 13.66
CA LYS A 315 -36.94 25.21 12.59
C LYS A 315 -38.43 24.82 12.65
N LEU A 316 -38.71 23.56 12.99
CA LEU A 316 -40.08 23.07 13.21
C LEU A 316 -40.73 23.65 14.48
N ARG A 317 -39.99 23.87 15.57
CA ARG A 317 -40.49 24.55 16.78
C ARG A 317 -40.84 26.01 16.47
N GLU A 318 -39.94 26.75 15.81
CA GLU A 318 -40.16 28.14 15.40
C GLU A 318 -41.40 28.28 14.51
N GLU A 319 -41.58 27.38 13.54
CA GLU A 319 -42.77 27.35 12.68
C GLU A 319 -44.06 27.07 13.46
N GLN A 320 -44.05 26.11 14.40
CA GLN A 320 -45.20 25.84 15.26
C GLN A 320 -45.54 27.02 16.18
N GLU A 321 -44.55 27.72 16.73
CA GLU A 321 -44.77 28.93 17.52
C GLU A 321 -45.34 30.07 16.68
N ARG A 322 -44.82 30.29 15.46
CA ARG A 322 -45.33 31.27 14.49
C ARG A 322 -46.81 31.01 14.16
N LEU A 323 -47.16 29.78 13.77
CA LEU A 323 -48.54 29.36 13.49
C LEU A 323 -49.46 29.49 14.72
N LYS A 324 -48.93 29.28 15.93
CA LYS A 324 -49.66 29.47 17.19
C LYS A 324 -49.92 30.94 17.50
N GLN A 325 -48.96 31.83 17.24
CA GLN A 325 -49.13 33.28 17.37
C GLN A 325 -50.15 33.81 16.35
N GLU A 326 -50.04 33.43 15.07
CA GLU A 326 -51.00 33.77 14.01
C GLU A 326 -52.44 33.35 14.38
N ARG A 327 -52.62 32.13 14.91
CA ARG A 327 -53.93 31.66 15.41
C ARG A 327 -54.47 32.52 16.55
N LEU A 328 -53.63 32.90 17.52
CA LEU A 328 -54.05 33.75 18.65
C LEU A 328 -54.46 35.15 18.18
N GLU A 329 -53.73 35.74 17.23
CA GLU A 329 -54.14 37.00 16.61
C GLU A 329 -55.50 36.91 15.91
N VAL A 330 -55.76 35.83 15.18
CA VAL A 330 -57.06 35.60 14.51
C VAL A 330 -58.17 35.43 15.54
N GLU A 331 -57.93 34.70 16.64
CA GLU A 331 -58.89 34.53 17.73
C GLU A 331 -59.19 35.85 18.45
N GLU A 332 -58.18 36.70 18.70
CA GLU A 332 -58.40 38.05 19.23
C GLU A 332 -59.20 38.95 18.27
N LYS A 333 -58.92 38.89 16.96
CA LYS A 333 -59.66 39.67 15.95
C LYS A 333 -61.13 39.25 15.92
N LEU A 334 -61.40 37.93 15.92
CA LEU A 334 -62.76 37.38 16.01
C LEU A 334 -63.49 37.82 17.29
N LYS A 335 -62.84 37.78 18.46
CA LYS A 335 -63.43 38.26 19.72
C LYS A 335 -63.77 39.75 19.67
N LYS A 336 -62.87 40.59 19.14
CA LYS A 336 -63.10 42.04 18.99
C LYS A 336 -64.26 42.35 18.03
N ASP A 337 -64.43 41.57 16.97
CA ASP A 337 -65.55 41.71 16.05
C ASP A 337 -66.87 41.11 16.61
N GLU A 338 -66.82 40.06 17.42
CA GLU A 338 -67.97 39.56 18.19
C GLU A 338 -68.45 40.57 19.25
N GLU A 339 -67.53 41.23 19.97
CA GLU A 339 -67.86 42.33 20.89
C GLU A 339 -68.54 43.50 20.16
N ARG A 340 -68.00 43.89 19.00
CA ARG A 340 -68.61 44.92 18.12
C ARG A 340 -69.99 44.52 17.64
N TYR A 341 -70.18 43.27 17.23
CA TYR A 341 -71.49 42.74 16.82
C TYR A 341 -72.49 42.78 17.99
N ASN A 342 -72.07 42.34 19.18
CA ASN A 342 -72.91 42.37 20.38
C ASN A 342 -73.26 43.79 20.84
N LEU A 343 -72.36 44.77 20.66
CA LEU A 343 -72.65 46.19 20.82
C LEU A 343 -73.71 46.67 19.81
N LEU A 344 -73.53 46.35 18.53
CA LEU A 344 -74.48 46.71 17.46
C LEU A 344 -75.88 46.13 17.70
N VAL A 345 -75.98 44.91 18.24
CA VAL A 345 -77.25 44.26 18.63
C VAL A 345 -77.89 44.94 19.85
N LYS A 346 -77.10 45.37 20.85
CA LYS A 346 -77.59 46.17 21.99
C LYS A 346 -78.13 47.54 21.54
N ASP A 347 -77.45 48.19 20.60
CA ASP A 347 -77.89 49.47 20.04
C ASP A 347 -79.15 49.29 19.18
N TYR A 348 -79.18 48.30 18.29
CA TYR A 348 -80.36 47.98 17.47
C TYR A 348 -81.59 47.68 18.33
N THR A 349 -81.46 46.84 19.37
CA THR A 349 -82.57 46.53 20.27
C THR A 349 -83.01 47.72 21.12
N SER A 350 -82.08 48.58 21.54
CA SER A 350 -82.39 49.84 22.23
C SER A 350 -83.11 50.84 21.32
N LEU A 351 -82.67 50.96 20.06
CA LEU A 351 -83.31 51.79 19.04
C LEU A 351 -84.73 51.28 18.71
N LYS A 352 -84.92 49.97 18.62
CA LYS A 352 -86.23 49.32 18.46
C LYS A 352 -87.16 49.65 19.63
N LYS A 353 -86.71 49.52 20.87
CA LYS A 353 -87.49 49.92 22.07
C LYS A 353 -87.84 51.41 22.06
N ARG A 354 -86.93 52.30 21.63
CA ARG A 354 -87.19 53.74 21.49
C ARG A 354 -88.24 54.03 20.41
N LEU A 355 -88.12 53.39 19.25
CA LEU A 355 -89.11 53.49 18.15
C LEU A 355 -90.51 53.02 18.59
N GLU A 356 -90.57 51.91 19.32
CA GLU A 356 -91.80 51.33 19.86
C GLU A 356 -92.45 52.22 20.93
N SER A 357 -91.63 52.83 21.79
CA SER A 357 -92.05 53.86 22.76
C SER A 357 -92.59 55.11 22.07
N VAL A 358 -91.94 55.57 20.98
CA VAL A 358 -92.41 56.70 20.17
C VAL A 358 -93.73 56.38 19.46
N LYS A 359 -93.90 55.16 18.93
CA LYS A 359 -95.19 54.69 18.37
C LYS A 359 -96.29 54.73 19.43
N LYS A 360 -96.04 54.18 20.62
CA LYS A 360 -97.00 54.15 21.74
C LYS A 360 -97.38 55.55 22.23
N CYS A 361 -96.40 56.45 22.34
CA CYS A 361 -96.62 57.86 22.70
C CYS A 361 -97.46 58.59 21.62
N ARG A 362 -97.16 58.40 20.32
CA ARG A 362 -97.99 58.93 19.22
C ARG A 362 -99.43 58.42 19.29
N GLN A 363 -99.63 57.13 19.55
CA GLN A 363 -100.96 56.54 19.70
C GLN A 363 -101.72 57.16 20.88
N GLN A 364 -101.10 57.28 22.06
CA GLN A 364 -101.71 57.91 23.24
C GLN A 364 -102.04 59.39 23.01
N CYS A 365 -101.19 60.13 22.27
CA CYS A 365 -101.51 61.50 21.84
C CYS A 365 -102.72 61.54 20.90
N ALA A 366 -102.82 60.62 19.93
CA ALA A 366 -103.97 60.53 19.02
C ALA A 366 -105.26 60.21 19.78
N GLU A 367 -105.24 59.21 20.68
CA GLU A 367 -106.38 58.86 21.55
C GLU A 367 -106.79 60.02 22.47
N SER A 368 -105.83 60.78 23.00
CA SER A 368 -106.09 61.97 23.84
C SER A 368 -106.72 63.12 23.04
N VAL A 369 -106.28 63.35 21.80
CA VAL A 369 -106.90 64.32 20.88
C VAL A 369 -108.32 63.87 20.51
N LEU A 370 -108.52 62.60 20.16
CA LEU A 370 -109.84 62.04 19.86
C LEU A 370 -110.81 62.16 21.04
N LYS A 371 -110.39 61.80 22.26
CA LYS A 371 -111.21 61.98 23.49
C LYS A 371 -111.52 63.45 23.77
N LYS A 372 -110.60 64.38 23.51
CA LYS A 372 -110.85 65.83 23.64
C LYS A 372 -111.83 66.36 22.58
N SER A 373 -111.82 65.80 21.37
CA SER A 373 -112.80 66.14 20.33
C SER A 373 -114.19 65.59 20.66
N LEU A 374 -114.28 64.30 21.05
CA LEU A 374 -115.55 63.65 21.41
C LEU A 374 -116.23 64.32 22.62
N SER A 375 -115.48 64.53 23.72
CA SER A 375 -116.01 65.23 24.91
C SER A 375 -116.33 66.72 24.70
N LYS A 376 -115.88 67.31 23.58
CA LYS A 376 -116.34 68.63 23.13
C LYS A 376 -117.68 68.53 22.41
N ILE A 377 -117.88 67.51 21.56
CA ILE A 377 -119.16 67.23 20.87
C ILE A 377 -120.27 66.89 21.88
N GLU A 378 -120.00 66.04 22.87
CA GLU A 378 -120.97 65.68 23.93
C GLU A 378 -121.46 66.91 24.73
N ARG A 379 -120.61 67.93 24.90
CA ARG A 379 -120.93 69.19 25.62
C ARG A 379 -121.69 70.22 24.79
N GLU A 380 -121.75 70.06 23.47
CA GLU A 380 -122.60 70.84 22.57
C GLU A 380 -124.03 70.26 22.55
N LEU A 381 -124.16 68.93 22.59
CA LEU A 381 -125.44 68.21 22.46
C LEU A 381 -126.38 68.28 23.69
N THR A 382 -125.90 68.74 24.85
CA THR A 382 -126.55 68.54 26.16
C THR A 382 -127.06 69.82 26.84
N LYS A 383 -127.55 70.82 26.08
CA LYS A 383 -127.98 72.13 26.64
C LYS A 383 -129.30 72.69 26.13
N PRO A 384 -130.27 72.92 27.04
CA PRO A 384 -131.30 73.95 26.92
C PRO A 384 -131.02 75.20 27.79
N LYS A 385 -131.33 76.36 27.22
CA LYS A 385 -131.68 77.69 27.80
C LYS A 385 -131.86 77.73 29.35
N SER A 386 -131.40 78.72 30.15
CA SER A 386 -130.59 79.97 29.96
C SER A 386 -130.23 80.53 31.38
N ARG A 387 -129.96 81.80 31.78
CA ARG A 387 -130.04 83.18 31.21
C ARG A 387 -129.28 84.19 32.14
N LYS A 388 -128.35 85.02 31.61
CA LYS A 388 -127.73 86.24 32.25
C LYS A 388 -126.77 85.97 33.46
N ARG A 389 -125.87 86.88 33.93
CA ARG A 389 -125.67 88.34 33.69
C ARG A 389 -124.21 88.81 34.01
N LYS A 390 -123.71 89.88 33.33
CA LYS A 390 -122.41 90.61 33.53
C LYS A 390 -121.14 89.76 33.23
N GLY A 391 -119.98 90.26 32.81
CA GLY A 391 -119.41 91.63 32.71
C GLY A 391 -118.25 91.79 33.72
N SER A 392 -117.01 92.22 33.39
CA SER A 392 -116.47 92.91 32.18
C SER A 392 -114.96 92.61 31.93
N HIS A 393 -114.37 93.28 30.92
CA HIS A 393 -112.94 93.67 30.62
C HIS A 393 -111.73 93.13 31.45
N ARG A 394 -110.46 93.12 30.96
CA ARG A 394 -109.77 93.93 29.92
C ARG A 394 -108.44 93.30 29.44
N SER A 395 -107.86 93.84 28.35
CA SER A 395 -106.41 93.97 27.97
C SER A 395 -105.35 93.03 28.59
N SER A 396 -104.50 92.26 27.88
CA SER A 396 -103.61 92.52 26.71
C SER A 396 -102.22 93.14 27.00
N SER A 397 -101.16 92.32 26.92
CA SER A 397 -99.77 92.65 26.49
C SER A 397 -98.94 91.35 26.43
N LEU A 398 -98.00 91.03 25.52
CA LEU A 398 -96.97 91.73 24.69
C LEU A 398 -95.62 92.03 25.38
N LYS A 399 -94.55 91.41 24.83
CA LYS A 399 -93.07 91.61 24.96
C LYS A 399 -92.34 90.38 25.55
N LYS A 400 -91.47 89.67 24.79
CA LYS A 400 -90.03 89.90 24.41
C LYS A 400 -89.07 89.21 25.42
N VAL A 401 -88.24 88.22 25.03
CA VAL A 401 -86.83 88.32 24.48
C VAL A 401 -85.81 88.66 25.60
N PRO A 402 -84.56 88.12 25.70
CA PRO A 402 -83.68 87.53 24.64
C PRO A 402 -82.97 86.18 24.97
N ARG A 403 -82.01 85.82 24.10
CA ARG A 403 -80.94 84.81 24.25
C ARG A 403 -80.03 85.06 25.48
N HIS A 404 -79.27 84.04 25.88
CA HIS A 404 -77.79 84.09 25.85
C HIS A 404 -77.21 82.67 25.67
N TYR A 405 -75.96 82.63 25.16
CA TYR A 405 -75.07 81.48 24.85
C TYR A 405 -75.57 80.07 25.13
#